data_AF-A0A923WDN9-F1
#
_entry.id   AF-A0A923WDN9-F1
#
_cell.length_a   1.000
_cell.length_b   1.000
_cell.length_c   1.000
_cell.angle_alpha   90.00
_cell.angle_beta   90.00
_cell.angle_gamma   90.00
#
_symmetry.space_group_name_H-M   'P 1'
#
loop_
_entity.id
_entity.type
_entity.pdbx_description
1 polymer ?
#
loop_
_entity_poly.entity_id
_entity_poly.type
_entity_poly.pdbx_seq_one_letter_code
_entity_poly.pdbx_strand_id
1 'polypeptide(L)' 'SIEAKKKLYRLLFQRFEQELGIIPMDLEITIFETPKVNWGIRGKSGDELDLNYKVEV' A
#
# COMPACT_ATOMS: atom_id res chain seq x y z
N SER A 1 4.64 -4.42 7.25
CA SER A 1 4.27 -4.54 8.66
C SER A 1 2.87 -4.00 8.96
N ILE A 2 2.25 -4.44 10.05
CA ILE A 2 0.96 -3.93 10.56
C ILE A 2 1.04 -2.42 10.83
N GLU A 3 2.15 -1.95 11.41
CA GLU A 3 2.35 -0.54 11.73
C GLU A 3 2.46 0.36 10.49
N ALA A 4 3.09 -0.13 9.41
CA ALA A 4 3.10 0.60 8.14
C ALA A 4 1.69 0.82 7.58
N LYS A 5 0.81 -0.19 7.64
CA LYS A 5 -0.59 -0.06 7.19
C LYS A 5 -1.37 0.94 8.04
N LYS A 6 -1.25 0.87 9.37
CA LYS A 6 -1.88 1.86 10.27
C LYS A 6 -1.40 3.28 9.98
N LYS A 7 -0.09 3.45 9.73
CA LYS A 7 0.49 4.74 9.36
C LYS A 7 -0.08 5.24 8.02
N LEU A 8 -0.22 4.37 7.03
CA LEU A 8 -0.86 4.69 5.76
C LEU A 8 -2.30 5.18 5.96
N TYR A 9 -3.13 4.47 6.73
CA TYR A 9 -4.52 4.89 6.99
C TYR A 9 -4.60 6.27 7.64
N ARG A 10 -3.80 6.52 8.69
CA ARG A 10 -3.74 7.83 9.37
C ARG A 10 -3.38 8.95 8.40
N LEU A 11 -2.39 8.71 7.53
CA LEU A 11 -1.97 9.70 6.53
C LEU A 11 -3.02 9.93 5.46
N LEU A 12 -3.74 8.89 5.03
CA LEU A 12 -4.81 9.04 4.05
C LEU A 12 -5.96 9.88 4.60
N PHE A 13 -6.47 9.56 5.80
CA PHE A 13 -7.50 10.38 6.44
C PHE A 13 -7.08 11.84 6.60
N GLN A 14 -5.87 12.06 7.15
CA GLN A 14 -5.36 13.41 7.36
C GLN A 14 -5.26 14.20 6.04
N ARG A 15 -4.68 13.61 4.99
CA ARG A 15 -4.46 14.33 3.72
C ARG A 15 -5.74 14.53 2.93
N PHE A 16 -6.69 13.59 2.99
CA PHE A 16 -7.99 13.76 2.34
C PHE A 16 -8.76 14.93 2.95
N GLU A 17 -8.73 15.06 4.27
CA GLU A 17 -9.37 16.19 4.95
C GLU A 17 -8.64 17.51 4.61
N GLN A 18 -7.31 17.54 4.68
CA GLN A 18 -6.50 18.75 4.46
C GLN A 18 -6.52 19.26 3.01
N GLU A 19 -6.40 18.36 2.04
CA GLU A 19 -6.18 18.73 0.64
C GLU A 19 -7.48 18.70 -0.18
N LEU A 20 -8.45 17.88 0.21
CA LEU A 20 -9.68 17.64 -0.57
C LEU A 20 -10.95 18.01 0.21
N GLY A 21 -10.87 18.32 1.50
CA GLY A 21 -12.03 18.62 2.34
C GLY A 21 -12.93 17.41 2.63
N ILE A 22 -12.45 16.19 2.39
CA ILE A 22 -13.20 14.95 2.65
C ILE A 22 -12.92 14.53 4.10
N ILE A 23 -13.95 14.57 4.94
CA ILE A 23 -13.81 14.23 6.36
C ILE A 23 -13.63 12.72 6.57
N PRO A 24 -13.03 12.28 7.70
CA PRO A 24 -12.78 10.85 7.93
C PRO A 24 -14.02 9.96 7.91
N MET A 25 -15.20 10.49 8.26
CA MET A 25 -16.47 9.76 8.25
C MET A 25 -16.95 9.39 6.84
N ASP A 26 -16.47 10.13 5.83
CA ASP A 26 -16.86 9.97 4.42
C ASP A 26 -15.85 9.12 3.63
N LEU A 27 -14.81 8.59 4.28
CA LEU A 27 -13.75 7.81 3.65
C LEU A 27 -13.66 6.40 4.26
N GLU A 28 -13.89 5.37 3.44
CA GLU A 28 -13.64 3.98 3.80
C GLU A 28 -12.43 3.43 3.02
N ILE A 29 -11.56 2.67 3.70
CA ILE A 29 -10.31 2.15 3.11
C ILE A 29 -10.24 0.64 3.32
N THR A 30 -10.14 -0.12 2.23
CA THR A 30 -9.83 -1.56 2.24
C THR A 30 -8.55 -1.83 1.46
N ILE A 31 -7.61 -2.59 2.04
CA ILE A 31 -6.37 -3.00 1.37
C ILE A 31 -6.43 -4.49 1.02
N PHE A 32 -6.21 -4.80 -0.25
CA PHE A 32 -5.98 -6.16 -0.72
C PHE A 32 -4.49 -6.36 -1.00
N GLU A 33 -3.90 -7.37 -0.38
CA GLU A 33 -2.53 -7.79 -0.65
C GLU A 33 -2.54 -9.10 -1.42
N THR A 34 -1.79 -9.13 -2.51
CA THR A 34 -1.63 -10.35 -3.30
C THR A 34 -0.21 -10.89 -3.07
N PRO A 35 -0.04 -12.21 -2.82
CA PRO A 35 1.29 -12.81 -2.75
C PRO A 35 2.14 -12.46 -3.97
N LYS A 36 3.46 -12.29 -3.77
CA LYS A 36 4.39 -11.90 -4.84
C LYS A 36 4.34 -12.83 -6.06
N VAL A 37 4.16 -14.13 -5.82
CA VAL A 37 4.07 -15.17 -6.86
C VAL A 37 2.89 -15.00 -7.81
N ASN A 38 1.86 -14.26 -7.42
CA ASN A 38 0.70 -14.00 -8.28
C ASN A 38 0.92 -12.81 -9.23
N TRP A 39 2.09 -12.16 -9.19
CA TRP A 39 2.41 -11.03 -10.05
C TRP A 39 3.30 -11.47 -11.20
N GLY A 40 2.91 -11.12 -12.43
CA GLY A 40 3.76 -11.20 -13.61
C GLY A 40 4.35 -9.84 -13.95
N ILE A 41 5.66 -9.65 -13.74
CA ILE A 41 6.33 -8.37 -13.99
C ILE A 41 7.60 -8.64 -14.80
N ARG A 42 7.77 -7.92 -15.92
CA ARG A 42 8.95 -8.03 -16.79
C ARG A 42 9.28 -9.47 -17.19
N GLY A 43 8.23 -10.28 -17.43
CA GLY A 43 8.37 -11.69 -17.83
C GLY A 43 8.78 -12.66 -16.73
N LYS A 44 8.76 -12.24 -15.46
CA LYS A 44 9.06 -13.07 -14.29
C LYS A 44 7.93 -13.04 -13.26
N SER A 45 7.86 -14.07 -12.43
CA SER A 45 7.05 -14.01 -11.22
C SER A 45 7.60 -12.96 -10.26
N GLY A 46 6.74 -12.29 -9.49
CA GLY A 46 7.13 -11.18 -8.63
C GLY A 46 8.13 -11.56 -7.52
N ASP A 47 8.16 -12.82 -7.12
CA ASP A 47 9.14 -13.40 -6.19
C ASP A 47 10.48 -13.78 -6.84
N GLU A 48 10.53 -13.88 -8.17
CA GLU A 48 11.75 -14.13 -8.97
C GLU A 48 12.42 -12.84 -9.46
N LEU A 49 11.83 -11.69 -9.13
CA LEU A 49 12.41 -10.39 -9.45
C LEU A 49 13.65 -10.15 -8.59
N ASP A 50 14.79 -10.07 -9.25
CA ASP A 50 16.03 -9.63 -8.63
C ASP A 50 15.99 -8.09 -8.51
N LEU A 51 15.73 -7.61 -7.30
CA LEU A 51 15.69 -6.18 -7.00
C LEU A 51 17.07 -5.75 -6.50
N ASN A 52 17.62 -4.67 -7.05
CA ASN A 52 18.91 -4.11 -6.62
C ASN A 52 18.86 -3.47 -5.21
N TYR A 53 17.78 -3.68 -4.47
CA TYR A 53 17.56 -3.17 -3.13
C TYR A 53 16.68 -4.13 -2.32
N LYS A 54 16.93 -4.17 -1.01
CA LYS A 54 16.12 -4.98 -0.08
C LYS A 54 14.81 -4.27 0.20
N VAL A 55 13.71 -5.00 0.04
CA VAL A 55 12.38 -4.52 0.43
C VAL A 55 12.13 -4.94 1.88
N GLU A 56 12.23 -4.00 2.81
CA GLU A 56 11.82 -4.19 4.21
C GLU A 56 10.46 -3.53 4.43
N VAL A 57 9.48 -4.26 4.98
CA VAL A 57 8.09 -3.76 5.17
C VAL A 57 7.58 -3.98 6.58
#